data_AF-A0A3D5XRT6-F1
#
_entry.id   AF-A0A3D5XRT6-F1
#
_cell.length_a   1.000
_cell.length_b   1.000
_cell.length_c   1.000
_cell.angle_alpha   90.00
_cell.angle_beta   90.00
_cell.angle_gamma   90.00
#
_symmetry.space_group_name_H-M   'P 1'
#
loop_
_entity.id
_entity.type
_entity.pdbx_description
1 polymer ?
#
loop_
_entity_poly.entity_id
_entity_poly.type
_entity_poly.pdbx_seq_one_letter_code
_entity_poly.pdbx_strand_id
1 'polypeptide(L)'
;MVIIEAYRCYASVNGNFNQRLNASDNTYLSKKEEFKKTIVELYNSSKSLADLSSEYGVSKSTITGWIKKVKPITVDKDITMTSADYQAMLKKIARLEEENEILKKVMAIFTKK
;
A
#
# COMPACT_ATOMS: atom_id res chain seq x y z
N MET A 1 -21.34 15.97 -34.26
CA MET A 1 -19.97 15.53 -34.58
C MET A 1 -18.90 16.25 -33.73
N VAL A 2 -19.01 17.56 -33.47
CA VAL A 2 -18.05 18.35 -32.67
C VAL A 2 -17.99 17.95 -31.18
N ILE A 3 -19.12 17.56 -30.58
CA ILE A 3 -19.20 17.17 -29.16
C ILE A 3 -18.46 15.85 -28.87
N ILE A 4 -18.45 14.92 -29.83
CA ILE A 4 -17.78 13.61 -29.68
C ILE A 4 -16.26 13.77 -29.75
N GLU A 5 -15.76 14.63 -30.64
CA GLU A 5 -14.34 15.00 -30.70
C GLU A 5 -13.90 15.76 -29.43
N ALA A 6 -14.72 16.66 -28.91
CA ALA A 6 -14.46 17.33 -27.63
C ALA A 6 -14.39 16.34 -26.45
N TYR A 7 -15.28 15.35 -26.41
CA TYR A 7 -15.26 14.28 -25.38
C TYR A 7 -14.04 13.35 -25.53
N ARG A 8 -13.62 13.02 -26.76
CA ARG A 8 -12.40 12.25 -27.03
C ARG A 8 -11.14 13.01 -26.59
N CYS A 9 -11.07 14.31 -26.84
CA CYS A 9 -9.97 15.16 -26.40
C CYS A 9 -9.93 15.30 -24.88
N TYR A 10 -11.10 15.51 -24.24
CA TYR A 10 -11.23 15.54 -22.77
C TYR A 10 -10.82 14.21 -22.11
N ALA A 11 -11.20 13.06 -22.68
CA ALA A 11 -10.84 11.74 -22.17
C ALA A 11 -9.33 11.43 -22.34
N SER A 12 -8.72 11.84 -23.47
CA SER A 12 -7.29 11.63 -23.73
C SER A 12 -6.39 12.46 -22.81
N VAL A 13 -6.78 13.71 -22.52
CA VAL A 13 -6.05 14.60 -21.60
C VAL A 13 -6.22 14.17 -20.14
N ASN A 14 -7.43 13.77 -19.71
CA ASN A 14 -7.71 13.37 -18.31
C ASN A 14 -7.28 11.93 -17.96
N GLY A 15 -7.27 11.00 -18.91
CA GLY A 15 -6.76 9.63 -18.69
C GLY A 15 -5.28 9.62 -18.32
N ASN A 16 -4.49 10.52 -18.94
CA ASN A 16 -3.07 10.67 -18.69
C ASN A 16 -2.78 11.48 -17.40
N PHE A 17 -3.66 12.42 -17.03
CA PHE A 17 -3.55 13.19 -15.78
C PHE A 17 -3.63 12.29 -14.53
N ASN A 18 -4.61 11.38 -14.49
CA ASN A 18 -4.75 10.41 -13.40
C ASN A 18 -3.53 9.48 -13.30
N GLN A 19 -2.95 9.07 -14.44
CA GLN A 19 -1.76 8.25 -14.47
C GLN A 19 -0.51 9.00 -13.97
N ARG A 20 -0.38 10.28 -14.30
CA ARG A 20 0.72 11.16 -13.83
C ARG A 20 0.62 11.49 -12.34
N LEU A 21 -0.58 11.73 -11.82
CA LEU A 21 -0.83 11.92 -10.39
C LEU A 21 -0.49 10.66 -9.58
N ASN A 22 -0.93 9.48 -10.05
CA ASN A 22 -0.60 8.21 -9.40
C ASN A 22 0.91 7.93 -9.41
N ALA A 23 1.61 8.28 -10.49
CA ALA A 23 3.07 8.13 -10.57
C ALA A 23 3.82 9.12 -9.66
N SER A 24 3.37 10.37 -9.57
CA SER A 24 3.94 11.34 -8.64
C SER A 24 3.70 10.92 -7.19
N ASP A 25 2.48 10.53 -6.84
CA ASP A 25 2.13 10.12 -5.48
C ASP A 25 2.91 8.88 -5.04
N ASN A 26 3.10 7.91 -5.93
CA ASN A 26 3.94 6.74 -5.67
C ASN A 26 5.41 7.14 -5.45
N THR A 27 5.94 8.07 -6.25
CA THR A 27 7.31 8.57 -6.11
C THR A 27 7.52 9.34 -4.80
N TYR A 28 6.55 10.16 -4.37
CA TYR A 28 6.60 10.87 -3.09
C TYR A 28 6.50 9.91 -1.90
N LEU A 29 5.66 8.88 -2.00
CA LEU A 29 5.53 7.87 -0.97
C LEU A 29 6.83 7.06 -0.83
N SER A 30 7.45 6.68 -1.94
CA SER A 30 8.75 5.99 -1.94
C SER A 30 9.85 6.82 -1.27
N LYS A 31 10.00 8.10 -1.65
CA LYS A 31 10.98 9.02 -1.03
C LYS A 31 10.72 9.24 0.46
N LYS A 32 9.45 9.28 0.87
CA LYS A 32 9.07 9.41 2.28
C LYS A 32 9.41 8.15 3.09
N GLU A 33 9.27 6.96 2.51
CA GLU A 33 9.65 5.71 3.16
C GLU A 33 11.17 5.55 3.23
N GLU A 34 11.92 5.92 2.19
CA GLU A 34 13.39 5.96 2.22
C GLU A 34 13.90 6.88 3.34
N PHE A 35 13.35 8.10 3.44
CA PHE A 35 13.70 9.03 4.51
C PHE A 35 13.48 8.43 5.90
N LYS A 36 12.33 7.78 6.14
CA LYS A 36 12.06 7.11 7.43
C LYS A 36 13.07 6.01 7.72
N LYS A 37 13.43 5.19 6.72
CA LYS A 37 14.41 4.10 6.88
C LYS A 37 15.77 4.64 7.31
N THR A 38 16.26 5.68 6.63
CA THR A 38 17.54 6.32 6.98
C THR A 38 17.57 6.82 8.43
N ILE A 39 16.50 7.46 8.91
CA ILE A 39 16.43 7.94 10.30
C ILE A 39 16.46 6.77 11.31
N VAL A 40 15.78 5.66 11.00
CA VAL A 40 15.77 4.47 11.87
C VAL A 40 17.13 3.77 11.86
N GLU A 41 17.80 3.69 10.72
CA GLU A 41 19.15 3.13 10.60
C GLU A 41 20.17 3.96 11.39
N LEU A 42 20.11 5.29 11.30
CA LEU A 42 20.97 6.19 12.06
C LEU A 42 20.77 6.05 13.57
N TYR A 43 19.53 5.86 14.01
CA TYR A 43 19.24 5.57 15.41
C TYR A 43 19.87 4.24 15.86
N ASN A 44 19.79 3.20 15.02
CA ASN A 44 20.41 1.90 15.30
C ASN A 44 21.95 1.96 15.25
N SER A 45 22.54 2.91 14.51
CA SER A 45 23.99 3.16 14.47
C SER A 45 24.50 4.03 15.64
N SER A 46 23.76 4.09 16.75
CA SER A 46 24.09 4.81 17.99
C SER A 46 23.91 6.34 17.99
N LYS A 47 23.19 6.95 17.02
CA LYS A 47 22.79 8.37 17.17
C LYS A 47 21.66 8.51 18.19
N SER A 48 21.74 9.53 19.05
CA SER A 48 20.70 9.79 20.04
C SER A 48 19.44 10.36 19.38
N LEU A 49 18.28 10.11 20.02
CA LEU A 49 17.00 10.71 19.62
C LEU A 49 17.02 12.24 19.64
N ALA A 50 17.85 12.86 20.48
CA ALA A 50 17.98 14.31 20.56
C ALA A 50 18.70 14.88 19.34
N ASP A 51 19.79 14.23 18.93
CA ASP A 51 20.58 14.65 17.77
C ASP A 51 19.77 14.49 16.49
N LEU A 52 19.10 13.34 16.30
CA LEU A 52 18.24 13.11 15.15
C LEU A 52 17.07 14.10 15.08
N SER A 53 16.50 14.46 16.23
CA SER A 53 15.39 15.41 16.29
C SER A 53 15.84 16.82 15.92
N SER A 54 17.05 17.23 16.36
CA SER A 54 17.63 18.54 16.06
C SER A 54 18.15 18.65 14.63
N GLU A 55 18.77 17.60 14.09
CA GLU A 55 19.41 17.59 12.77
C GLU A 55 18.39 17.50 11.63
N TYR A 56 17.35 16.68 11.80
CA TYR A 56 16.35 16.42 10.76
C TYR A 56 15.02 17.14 10.99
N GLY A 57 14.88 17.90 12.07
CA GLY A 57 13.66 18.66 12.39
C GLY A 57 12.43 17.78 12.68
N VAL A 58 12.64 16.51 13.01
CA VAL A 58 11.57 15.54 13.29
C VAL A 58 11.37 15.44 14.79
N SER A 59 10.12 15.43 15.28
CA SER A 59 9.87 15.28 16.71
C SER A 59 10.34 13.91 17.24
N LYS A 60 10.86 13.89 18.48
CA LYS A 60 11.26 12.65 19.17
C LYS A 60 10.13 11.60 19.22
N SER A 61 8.88 12.04 19.39
CA SER A 61 7.70 11.15 19.38
C SER A 61 7.45 10.50 18.02
N THR A 62 7.72 11.21 16.93
CA THR A 62 7.59 10.69 15.57
C THR A 62 8.68 9.66 15.28
N ILE A 63 9.93 9.97 15.62
CA ILE A 63 11.08 9.05 15.45
C ILE A 63 10.87 7.77 16.27
N THR A 64 10.47 7.89 17.54
CA THR A 64 10.13 6.73 18.38
C THR A 64 8.97 5.92 17.82
N GLY A 65 7.96 6.57 17.22
CA GLY A 65 6.88 5.92 16.50
C GLY A 65 7.37 5.11 15.29
N TRP A 66 8.35 5.62 14.53
CA TRP A 66 8.97 4.89 13.42
C TRP A 66 9.79 3.71 13.91
N ILE A 67 10.63 3.89 14.93
CA ILE A 67 11.43 2.82 15.54
C ILE A 67 10.51 1.68 16.04
N LYS A 68 9.41 2.01 16.74
CA LYS A 68 8.45 1.01 17.24
C LYS A 68 7.75 0.25 16.13
N LYS A 69 7.48 0.87 14.98
CA LYS A 69 6.85 0.23 13.82
C LYS A 69 7.82 -0.65 13.02
N VAL A 70 9.11 -0.35 13.07
CA VAL A 70 10.18 -1.13 12.42
C VAL A 70 10.69 -2.26 13.33
N LYS A 71 10.48 -2.17 14.65
CA LYS A 71 10.78 -3.28 15.56
C LYS A 71 9.96 -4.52 15.14
N PRO A 72 10.61 -5.66 14.87
CA PRO A 72 9.92 -6.87 14.48
C PRO A 72 9.04 -7.32 15.65
N ILE A 73 7.74 -7.37 15.42
CA ILE A 73 6.79 -8.04 16.30
C ILE A 73 6.93 -9.51 15.94
N THR A 74 7.47 -10.34 16.83
CA THR A 74 7.52 -11.79 16.65
C THR A 74 6.10 -12.34 16.70
N VAL A 75 5.43 -12.31 15.55
CA VAL A 75 4.26 -13.14 15.25
C VAL A 75 4.81 -14.38 14.57
N ASP A 76 4.58 -15.50 15.21
CA ASP A 76 4.86 -16.84 14.72
C ASP A 76 4.49 -16.98 13.22
N LYS A 77 5.45 -17.45 12.42
CA LYS A 77 5.47 -17.52 10.94
C LYS A 77 5.56 -16.19 10.17
N ASP A 78 6.78 -15.67 10.12
CA ASP A 78 7.51 -15.19 8.93
C ASP A 78 6.71 -14.95 7.62
N ILE A 79 5.76 -14.03 7.64
CA ILE A 79 5.27 -13.40 6.41
C ILE A 79 5.16 -11.89 6.66
N THR A 80 6.21 -11.16 6.32
CA THR A 80 6.16 -9.70 6.18
C THR A 80 5.31 -9.36 4.96
N MET A 81 3.97 -9.36 5.11
CA MET A 81 3.06 -8.97 4.02
C MET A 81 3.00 -7.45 3.91
N THR A 82 3.36 -6.95 2.73
CA THR A 82 3.21 -5.54 2.37
C THR A 82 1.73 -5.21 2.18
N SER A 83 1.33 -3.95 2.28
CA SER A 83 -0.08 -3.54 2.04
C SER A 83 -0.62 -3.99 0.67
N ALA A 84 0.25 -4.06 -0.34
CA ALA A 84 -0.06 -4.60 -1.66
C ALA A 84 -0.37 -6.11 -1.62
N ASP A 85 0.37 -6.88 -0.82
CA ASP A 85 0.14 -8.32 -0.63
C ASP A 85 -1.17 -8.57 0.10
N TYR A 86 -1.52 -7.71 1.07
CA TYR A 86 -2.81 -7.77 1.75
C TYR A 86 -3.98 -7.48 0.80
N GLN A 87 -3.86 -6.47 -0.07
CA GLN A 87 -4.88 -6.18 -1.10
C GLN A 87 -4.99 -7.30 -2.15
N ALA A 88 -3.87 -7.86 -2.58
CA ALA A 88 -3.86 -9.02 -3.48
C ALA A 88 -4.49 -10.25 -2.82
N MET A 89 -4.26 -10.44 -1.52
CA MET A 89 -4.87 -11.52 -0.73
C MET A 89 -6.38 -11.33 -0.60
N LEU A 90 -6.86 -10.11 -0.29
CA LEU A 90 -8.29 -9.81 -0.24
C LEU A 90 -8.98 -10.09 -1.59
N LYS A 91 -8.36 -9.70 -2.71
CA LYS A 91 -8.89 -10.02 -4.05
C LYS A 91 -8.96 -11.52 -4.31
N LYS A 92 -7.94 -12.29 -3.87
CA LYS A 92 -7.94 -13.75 -4.00
C LYS A 92 -9.03 -14.39 -3.13
N ILE A 93 -9.21 -13.92 -1.90
CA ILE A 93 -10.27 -14.41 -1.00
C ILE A 93 -11.65 -14.16 -1.62
N ALA A 94 -11.93 -12.92 -2.08
CA ALA A 94 -13.20 -12.57 -2.68
C ALA A 94 -13.52 -13.45 -3.91
N ARG A 95 -12.53 -13.71 -4.77
CA ARG A 95 -12.68 -14.61 -5.91
C ARG A 95 -12.97 -16.05 -5.50
N LEU A 96 -12.24 -16.58 -4.51
CA LEU A 96 -12.44 -17.96 -4.03
C LEU A 96 -13.80 -18.14 -3.35
N GLU A 97 -14.30 -17.11 -2.66
CA GLU A 97 -15.66 -17.11 -2.09
C GLU A 97 -16.71 -17.13 -3.19
N GLU A 98 -16.53 -16.35 -4.26
CA GLU A 98 -17.43 -16.36 -5.43
C GLU A 98 -17.45 -17.73 -6.12
N GLU A 99 -16.27 -18.34 -6.36
CA GLU A 99 -16.15 -19.68 -6.93
C GLU A 99 -16.84 -20.75 -6.03
N ASN A 100 -16.68 -20.65 -4.72
CA ASN A 100 -17.37 -21.55 -3.76
C ASN A 100 -18.89 -21.39 -3.78
N GLU A 101 -19.40 -20.16 -3.89
CA GLU A 101 -20.84 -19.91 -3.97
C GLU A 101 -21.46 -20.45 -5.26
N ILE A 102 -20.75 -20.32 -6.39
CA ILE A 102 -21.17 -20.96 -7.65
C ILE A 102 -21.19 -22.49 -7.48
N LEU A 103 -20.13 -23.06 -6.89
CA LEU A 103 -20.03 -24.51 -6.68
C LEU A 103 -21.16 -25.03 -5.79
N LYS A 104 -21.49 -24.35 -4.69
CA LYS A 104 -22.63 -24.71 -3.83
C LYS A 104 -23.96 -24.65 -4.56
N LYS A 105 -24.19 -23.60 -5.37
CA LYS A 105 -25.41 -23.47 -6.19
C LYS A 105 -25.54 -24.61 -7.19
N VAL A 106 -24.43 -24.94 -7.86
CA VAL A 106 -24.35 -26.07 -8.79
C VAL A 106 -24.64 -27.39 -8.08
N MET A 107 -24.00 -27.65 -6.93
CA MET A 107 -24.27 -28.85 -6.13
C MET A 107 -25.73 -28.94 -5.67
N ALA A 108 -26.34 -27.83 -5.26
CA ALA A 108 -27.75 -27.80 -4.86
C ALA A 108 -28.70 -28.12 -6.02
N ILE A 109 -28.33 -27.78 -7.26
CA ILE A 109 -29.07 -28.19 -8.46
C ILE A 109 -28.87 -29.70 -8.71
N PHE A 110 -27.66 -30.22 -8.53
CA PHE A 110 -27.34 -31.62 -8.76
C PHE A 110 -27.92 -32.57 -7.70
N THR A 111 -28.05 -32.13 -6.44
CA THR A 111 -28.61 -32.94 -5.34
C THR A 111 -30.12 -32.85 -5.23
N LYS A 112 -30.75 -31.83 -5.83
CA LYS A 112 -32.20 -31.82 -6.08
C LYS A 112 -32.49 -32.67 -7.33
N LYS A 113 -32.50 -33.99 -7.14
CA LYS A 113 -33.08 -34.96 -8.07
C LYS A 113 -34.00 -35.90 -7.31
#